data_AF-A0A931D200-F1
#
_entry.id   AF-A0A931D200-F1
#
_cell.length_a   1.000
_cell.length_b   1.000
_cell.length_c   1.000
_cell.angle_alpha   90.00
_cell.angle_beta   90.00
_cell.angle_gamma   90.00
#
_symmetry.space_group_name_H-M   'P 1'
#
loop_
_entity.id
_entity.type
_entity.pdbx_description
1 polymer ?
#
loop_
_entity_poly.entity_id
_entity_poly.type
_entity_poly.pdbx_seq_one_letter_code
_entity_poly.pdbx_strand_id
1 'polypeptide(L)'
;MRYPSIVHHGATTGVTGSCHQLQVDDKYALLIDSGLFQSAETSSAGRAGAGSLAPDFSLDGIKALVAVTAHTDYVGPMPGLRAVSCKRPIFRTESSVWALLIVLKDAFKLGFSRDPKKVERDLKLIELPILASTQTDQPAIAITGNDICSSGRIVNYLKVMRGDARHDVLTFGCQATGTPVRQAQCVGSRNGYVEFDGQRYDIRAQVHTIGGYSAHADQSGLVRFVSRMSAWPNEIRPVHGEKPARRALAGALRERYVDQSSDVDILLPGIDEETGMG
;
A
#
# COMPACT_ATOMS: atom_id res chain seq x y z
N MET A 1 -12.52 -18.50 -12.96
CA MET A 1 -12.17 -17.23 -12.27
C MET A 1 -12.06 -16.12 -13.31
N ARG A 2 -12.30 -14.86 -12.95
CA ARG A 2 -12.00 -13.72 -13.81
C ARG A 2 -10.63 -13.18 -13.43
N TYR A 3 -9.75 -12.99 -14.42
CA TYR A 3 -8.39 -12.50 -14.23
C TYR A 3 -8.24 -11.05 -14.76
N PRO A 4 -7.28 -10.28 -14.22
CA PRO A 4 -6.48 -10.62 -13.06
C PRO A 4 -7.31 -10.58 -11.75
N SER A 5 -6.85 -11.27 -10.72
CA SER A 5 -7.46 -11.25 -9.38
C SER A 5 -6.41 -11.01 -8.31
N ILE A 6 -6.79 -10.34 -7.22
CA ILE A 6 -5.87 -9.99 -6.13
C ILE A 6 -6.16 -10.86 -4.91
N VAL A 7 -5.11 -11.46 -4.35
CA VAL A 7 -5.13 -12.17 -3.06
C VAL A 7 -4.29 -11.37 -2.08
N HIS A 8 -4.86 -11.03 -0.92
CA HIS A 8 -4.15 -10.26 0.10
C HIS A 8 -3.57 -11.21 1.15
N HIS A 9 -2.25 -11.17 1.32
CA HIS A 9 -1.51 -11.95 2.33
C HIS A 9 -1.16 -11.10 3.56
N GLY A 10 -1.19 -9.78 3.44
CA GLY A 10 -0.99 -8.85 4.54
C GLY A 10 -1.59 -7.47 4.30
N ALA A 11 -1.42 -6.56 5.27
CA ALA A 11 -2.02 -5.22 5.29
C ALA A 11 -3.54 -5.15 5.04
N THR A 12 -4.30 -6.21 5.36
CA THR A 12 -5.77 -6.22 5.18
C THR A 12 -6.50 -5.47 6.28
N THR A 13 -5.99 -5.53 7.51
CA THR A 13 -6.59 -4.96 8.73
C THR A 13 -5.56 -4.19 9.57
N GLY A 14 -4.43 -3.83 8.96
CA GLY A 14 -3.30 -3.19 9.61
C GLY A 14 -2.51 -2.34 8.61
N VAL A 15 -1.56 -1.56 9.12
CA VAL A 15 -0.79 -0.60 8.31
C VAL A 15 0.58 -1.12 7.90
N THR A 16 0.97 -2.29 8.40
CA THR A 16 2.25 -2.93 8.12
C THR A 16 2.08 -4.32 7.51
N GLY A 17 3.18 -4.91 7.03
CA GLY A 17 3.17 -6.23 6.43
C GLY A 17 2.50 -6.28 5.05
N SER A 18 2.62 -5.24 4.24
CA SER A 18 2.04 -5.23 2.88
C SER A 18 2.56 -6.41 2.06
N CYS A 19 1.65 -7.27 1.62
CA CYS A 19 2.02 -8.45 0.82
C CYS A 19 0.78 -8.90 0.05
N HIS A 20 0.82 -8.80 -1.28
CA HIS A 20 -0.32 -9.07 -2.12
C HIS A 20 0.09 -9.87 -3.35
N GLN A 21 -0.77 -10.77 -3.80
CA GLN A 21 -0.56 -11.57 -4.98
C GLN A 21 -1.52 -11.13 -6.07
N LEU A 22 -0.96 -10.64 -7.18
CA LEU A 22 -1.69 -10.36 -8.42
C LEU A 22 -1.66 -11.62 -9.28
N GLN A 23 -2.75 -12.37 -9.26
CA GLN A 23 -2.95 -13.55 -10.09
C GLN A 23 -3.31 -13.10 -11.51
N VAL A 24 -2.44 -13.39 -12.48
CA VAL A 24 -2.58 -12.93 -13.88
C VAL A 24 -3.40 -13.94 -14.70
N ASP A 25 -3.23 -15.23 -14.43
CA ASP A 25 -4.01 -16.32 -15.02
C ASP A 25 -4.09 -17.51 -14.03
N ASP A 26 -4.45 -18.71 -14.46
CA ASP A 26 -4.55 -19.90 -13.60
C ASP A 26 -3.19 -20.44 -13.11
N LYS A 27 -2.08 -20.01 -13.73
CA LYS A 27 -0.74 -20.57 -13.52
C LYS A 27 0.26 -19.56 -12.99
N TYR A 28 0.08 -18.28 -13.29
CA TYR A 28 1.07 -17.24 -13.11
C TYR A 28 0.57 -16.09 -12.26
N ALA A 29 1.42 -15.67 -11.33
CA ALA A 29 1.15 -14.55 -10.44
C ALA A 29 2.38 -13.66 -10.26
N LEU A 30 2.15 -12.43 -9.84
CA LEU A 30 3.17 -11.51 -9.36
C LEU A 30 2.95 -11.29 -7.87
N LEU A 31 4.03 -11.30 -7.10
CA LEU A 31 3.99 -10.84 -5.71
C LEU A 31 4.21 -9.33 -5.72
N ILE A 32 3.36 -8.59 -5.02
CA ILE A 32 3.44 -7.15 -4.85
C ILE A 32 3.77 -6.93 -3.39
N ASP A 33 4.96 -6.37 -3.18
CA ASP A 33 5.60 -6.20 -1.90
C ASP A 33 5.75 -7.48 -1.07
N SER A 34 6.64 -7.40 -0.10
CA SER A 34 6.87 -8.41 0.89
C SER A 34 7.23 -7.66 2.16
N GLY A 35 6.24 -7.12 2.82
CA GLY A 35 6.36 -6.35 4.04
C GLY A 35 6.64 -7.19 5.27
N LEU A 36 7.29 -6.61 6.27
CA LEU A 36 7.26 -7.15 7.63
C LEU A 36 6.09 -6.52 8.38
N PHE A 37 5.39 -7.34 9.18
CA PHE A 37 4.51 -6.82 10.21
C PHE A 37 5.35 -6.20 11.32
N GLN A 38 5.02 -4.98 11.74
CA GLN A 38 5.68 -4.30 12.86
C GLN A 38 4.91 -4.48 14.17
N SER A 39 5.64 -4.63 15.27
CA SER A 39 5.11 -4.61 16.64
C SER A 39 4.02 -5.67 16.91
N ALA A 40 2.94 -5.28 17.59
CA ALA A 40 1.83 -6.14 18.01
C ALA A 40 0.86 -6.50 16.86
N GLU A 41 1.15 -6.05 15.62
CA GLU A 41 0.44 -6.54 14.44
C GLU A 41 0.95 -7.94 14.14
N THR A 42 0.05 -8.92 14.21
CA THR A 42 0.32 -10.30 13.83
C THR A 42 -0.18 -10.54 12.42
N SER A 43 0.48 -11.41 11.67
CA SER A 43 -0.15 -11.98 10.47
C SER A 43 -1.50 -12.62 10.83
N SER A 44 -2.35 -12.89 9.85
CA SER A 44 -3.61 -13.63 10.05
C SER A 44 -3.40 -14.99 10.78
N ALA A 45 -2.19 -15.54 10.72
CA ALA A 45 -1.76 -16.75 11.44
C ALA A 45 -1.26 -16.51 12.89
N GLY A 46 -1.37 -15.29 13.43
CA GLY A 46 -1.09 -15.00 14.85
C GLY A 46 0.39 -14.98 15.25
N ARG A 47 1.33 -14.98 14.29
CA ARG A 47 2.77 -14.94 14.60
C ARG A 47 3.23 -13.49 14.70
N ALA A 48 3.59 -13.09 15.93
CA ALA A 48 4.34 -11.87 16.17
C ALA A 48 5.82 -12.13 15.87
N GLY A 49 6.39 -11.32 14.98
CA GLY A 49 7.82 -11.06 15.00
C GLY A 49 8.70 -11.89 14.07
N ALA A 50 9.91 -11.35 13.94
CA ALA A 50 11.03 -11.68 13.07
C ALA A 50 11.53 -13.15 13.05
N GLY A 51 10.81 -14.11 13.63
CA GLY A 51 11.23 -15.51 13.80
C GLY A 51 10.79 -16.47 12.69
N SER A 52 9.75 -16.17 11.91
CA SER A 52 9.29 -17.01 10.79
C SER A 52 9.50 -16.26 9.47
N LEU A 53 10.60 -16.54 8.78
CA LEU A 53 11.00 -15.89 7.53
C LEU A 53 10.29 -16.42 6.28
N ALA A 54 9.60 -17.55 6.42
CA ALA A 54 8.83 -18.15 5.35
C ALA A 54 7.41 -17.58 5.33
N PRO A 55 6.89 -17.16 4.16
CA PRO A 55 5.47 -16.86 4.01
C PRO A 55 4.63 -18.09 4.39
N ASP A 56 3.45 -17.84 4.95
CA ASP A 56 2.44 -18.84 5.30
C ASP A 56 1.56 -19.26 4.10
N PHE A 57 1.93 -18.82 2.91
CA PHE A 57 1.28 -19.15 1.64
C PHE A 57 2.26 -19.78 0.65
N SER A 58 1.72 -20.53 -0.32
CA SER A 58 2.54 -21.12 -1.38
C SER A 58 3.10 -20.05 -2.32
N LEU A 59 4.39 -20.17 -2.64
CA LEU A 59 5.05 -19.36 -3.65
C LEU A 59 4.95 -19.97 -5.06
N ASP A 60 4.17 -21.04 -5.24
CA ASP A 60 3.98 -21.67 -6.55
C ASP A 60 3.27 -20.72 -7.51
N GLY A 61 3.69 -20.73 -8.78
CA GLY A 61 3.13 -19.86 -9.81
C GLY A 61 3.60 -18.40 -9.77
N ILE A 62 4.09 -17.90 -8.62
CA ILE A 62 4.65 -16.54 -8.53
C ILE A 62 5.89 -16.43 -9.43
N LYS A 63 5.97 -15.41 -10.29
CA LYS A 63 7.06 -15.24 -11.27
C LYS A 63 8.03 -14.14 -10.93
N ALA A 64 7.59 -13.12 -10.22
CA ALA A 64 8.42 -12.00 -9.81
C ALA A 64 7.87 -11.35 -8.55
N LEU A 65 8.70 -10.56 -7.89
CA LEU A 65 8.30 -9.62 -6.84
C LEU A 65 8.35 -8.20 -7.40
N VAL A 66 7.30 -7.42 -7.21
CA VAL A 66 7.22 -6.01 -7.59
C VAL A 66 7.25 -5.20 -6.30
N ALA A 67 8.34 -4.47 -6.08
CA ALA A 67 8.49 -3.56 -4.94
C ALA A 67 8.00 -2.17 -5.37
N VAL A 68 6.84 -1.76 -4.86
CA VAL A 68 6.19 -0.51 -5.31
C VAL A 68 6.69 0.71 -4.53
N THR A 69 7.15 0.51 -3.30
CA THR A 69 7.71 1.55 -2.44
C THR A 69 8.89 1.02 -1.62
N ALA A 70 9.79 1.92 -1.23
CA ALA A 70 10.99 1.60 -0.46
C ALA A 70 10.82 1.98 1.02
N HIS A 71 9.93 1.28 1.71
CA HIS A 71 9.75 1.40 3.16
C HIS A 71 9.74 0.00 3.79
N THR A 72 10.23 -0.14 5.03
CA THR A 72 10.50 -1.44 5.69
C THR A 72 9.27 -2.36 5.70
N ASP A 73 8.08 -1.77 5.75
CA ASP A 73 6.80 -2.48 5.82
C ASP A 73 6.30 -3.01 4.48
N TYR A 74 7.10 -2.83 3.42
CA TYR A 74 6.85 -3.31 2.05
C TYR A 74 7.98 -4.20 1.54
N VAL A 75 9.16 -4.17 2.18
CA VAL A 75 10.38 -4.84 1.67
C VAL A 75 11.11 -5.67 2.74
N GLY A 76 10.54 -5.76 3.93
CA GLY A 76 11.21 -6.15 5.17
C GLY A 76 11.88 -7.54 5.18
N PRO A 77 11.21 -8.66 4.86
CA PRO A 77 11.82 -9.97 4.86
C PRO A 77 12.39 -10.32 3.48
N MET A 78 12.52 -9.40 2.51
CA MET A 78 13.12 -9.71 1.21
C MET A 78 14.46 -10.48 1.31
N PRO A 79 15.34 -10.19 2.29
CA PRO A 79 16.54 -11.00 2.54
C PRO A 79 16.21 -12.44 3.00
N GLY A 80 15.20 -12.61 3.86
CA GLY A 80 14.68 -13.91 4.29
C GLY A 80 13.98 -14.68 3.16
N LEU A 81 13.20 -14.01 2.31
CA LEU A 81 12.53 -14.60 1.16
C LEU A 81 13.54 -15.15 0.13
N ARG A 82 14.70 -14.50 0.01
CA ARG A 82 15.83 -15.03 -0.78
C ARG A 82 16.57 -16.17 -0.10
N ALA A 83 16.73 -16.12 1.22
CA ALA A 83 17.29 -17.22 2.01
C ALA A 83 16.41 -18.48 1.96
N VAL A 84 15.09 -18.33 1.77
CA VAL A 84 14.11 -19.42 1.74
C VAL A 84 13.64 -19.79 0.31
N SER A 85 14.35 -19.37 -0.76
CA SER A 85 14.16 -19.79 -2.17
C SER A 85 13.39 -18.84 -3.10
N CYS A 86 13.83 -17.59 -3.26
CA CYS A 86 13.37 -16.72 -4.35
C CYS A 86 14.53 -16.28 -5.27
N LYS A 87 14.83 -17.09 -6.29
CA LYS A 87 15.72 -16.74 -7.44
C LYS A 87 15.00 -15.87 -8.50
N ARG A 88 13.79 -15.39 -8.20
CA ARG A 88 12.92 -14.71 -9.16
C ARG A 88 13.30 -13.22 -9.27
N PRO A 89 13.04 -12.59 -10.43
CA PRO A 89 13.32 -11.17 -10.63
C PRO A 89 12.51 -10.33 -9.64
N ILE A 90 13.12 -9.23 -9.21
CA ILE A 90 12.49 -8.20 -8.38
C ILE A 90 12.44 -6.92 -9.21
N PHE A 91 11.26 -6.36 -9.40
CA PHE A 91 11.00 -5.17 -10.19
C PHE A 91 10.83 -3.95 -9.30
N ARG A 92 11.42 -2.81 -9.68
CA ARG A 92 11.31 -1.52 -8.97
C ARG A 92 11.53 -0.33 -9.90
N THR A 93 11.30 0.88 -9.42
CA THR A 93 11.69 2.11 -10.12
C THR A 93 13.17 2.43 -9.91
N GLU A 94 13.80 3.10 -10.87
CA GLU A 94 15.20 3.55 -10.75
C GLU A 94 15.42 4.47 -9.55
N SER A 95 14.50 5.41 -9.30
CA SER A 95 14.59 6.33 -8.16
C SER A 95 14.48 5.63 -6.80
N SER A 96 13.75 4.52 -6.72
CA SER A 96 13.62 3.74 -5.48
C SER A 96 14.86 2.90 -5.15
N VAL A 97 15.84 2.80 -6.07
CA VAL A 97 17.01 1.93 -5.90
C VAL A 97 17.75 2.24 -4.61
N TRP A 98 18.10 3.51 -4.42
CA TRP A 98 18.89 3.97 -3.28
C TRP A 98 18.14 3.86 -1.96
N ALA A 99 16.88 4.29 -1.94
CA ALA A 99 16.03 4.17 -0.75
C ALA A 99 15.86 2.69 -0.35
N LEU A 100 15.65 1.80 -1.33
CA LEU A 100 15.50 0.38 -1.07
C LEU A 100 16.78 -0.23 -0.49
N LEU A 101 17.95 0.14 -1.01
CA LEU A 101 19.23 -0.34 -0.48
C LEU A 101 19.46 0.09 0.97
N ILE A 102 19.11 1.34 1.31
CA ILE A 102 19.22 1.86 2.68
C ILE A 102 18.27 1.10 3.62
N VAL A 103 17.00 1.00 3.25
CA VAL A 103 15.98 0.32 4.05
C VAL A 103 16.30 -1.16 4.24
N LEU A 104 16.72 -1.86 3.18
CA LEU A 104 17.11 -3.27 3.27
C LEU A 104 18.35 -3.45 4.14
N LYS A 105 19.32 -2.54 4.08
CA LYS A 105 20.51 -2.57 4.94
C LYS A 105 20.14 -2.46 6.42
N ASP A 106 19.20 -1.59 6.76
CA ASP A 106 18.74 -1.41 8.13
C ASP A 106 17.84 -2.56 8.59
N ALA A 107 16.90 -3.01 7.74
CA ALA A 107 16.08 -4.19 8.00
C ALA A 107 16.94 -5.44 8.24
N PHE A 108 18.01 -5.62 7.47
CA PHE A 108 18.94 -6.73 7.65
C PHE A 108 19.71 -6.64 8.96
N LYS A 109 20.23 -5.46 9.32
CA LYS A 109 20.94 -5.24 10.59
C LYS A 109 20.06 -5.43 11.81
N LEU A 110 18.78 -5.06 11.70
CA LEU A 110 17.82 -5.14 12.80
C LEU A 110 17.19 -6.52 12.94
N GLY A 111 16.93 -7.22 11.83
CA GLY A 111 16.20 -8.49 11.81
C GLY A 111 17.04 -9.76 11.59
N PHE A 112 18.24 -9.66 11.00
CA PHE A 112 18.99 -10.84 10.51
C PHE A 112 20.43 -10.91 11.02
N SER A 113 21.25 -9.92 10.70
CA SER A 113 22.67 -9.94 11.04
C SER A 113 23.31 -8.56 10.94
N ARG A 114 24.11 -8.20 11.93
CA ARG A 114 24.91 -6.97 11.93
C ARG A 114 26.28 -7.12 11.24
N ASP A 115 26.62 -8.33 10.79
CA ASP A 115 27.88 -8.60 10.06
C ASP A 115 27.88 -7.88 8.69
N PRO A 116 28.77 -6.88 8.50
CA PRO A 116 28.79 -6.08 7.28
C PRO A 116 29.12 -6.90 6.03
N LYS A 117 29.87 -8.01 6.14
CA LYS A 117 30.20 -8.86 4.98
C LYS A 117 28.99 -9.66 4.49
N LYS A 118 28.15 -10.14 5.41
CA LYS A 118 26.88 -10.82 5.06
C LYS A 118 25.89 -9.84 4.45
N VAL A 119 25.75 -8.65 5.05
CA VAL A 119 24.91 -7.55 4.52
C VAL A 119 25.30 -7.22 3.08
N GLU A 120 26.59 -6.99 2.82
CA GLU A 120 27.06 -6.59 1.49
C GLU A 120 26.90 -7.69 0.44
N ARG A 121 27.14 -8.96 0.82
CA ARG A 121 26.93 -10.11 -0.07
C ARG A 121 25.47 -10.23 -0.49
N ASP A 122 24.54 -10.09 0.46
CA ASP A 122 23.12 -10.24 0.20
C ASP A 122 22.56 -9.04 -0.57
N LEU A 123 23.08 -7.83 -0.35
CA LEU A 123 22.76 -6.64 -1.15
C LEU A 123 23.31 -6.69 -2.58
N LYS A 124 24.49 -7.29 -2.82
CA LYS A 124 25.06 -7.45 -4.18
C LYS A 124 24.25 -8.38 -5.07
N LEU A 125 23.51 -9.32 -4.48
CA LEU A 125 22.65 -10.24 -5.22
C LEU A 125 21.33 -9.58 -5.65
N ILE A 126 21.08 -8.34 -5.24
CA ILE A 126 19.91 -7.52 -5.55
C ILE A 126 20.24 -6.71 -6.82
N GLU A 127 20.54 -7.40 -7.92
CA GLU A 127 20.51 -6.81 -9.27
C GLU A 127 19.04 -6.68 -9.67
N LEU A 128 18.54 -5.45 -9.67
CA LEU A 128 17.11 -5.19 -9.83
C LEU A 128 16.83 -4.60 -11.21
N PRO A 129 16.14 -5.34 -12.09
CA PRO A 129 15.77 -4.83 -13.40
C PRO A 129 14.91 -3.58 -13.32
N ILE A 130 15.20 -2.65 -14.24
CA ILE A 130 14.53 -1.37 -14.44
C ILE A 130 13.25 -1.58 -15.24
N LEU A 131 12.23 -0.77 -14.94
CA LEU A 131 10.93 -0.82 -15.58
C LEU A 131 10.84 -0.07 -16.92
N ALA A 132 9.87 -0.50 -17.74
CA ALA A 132 9.80 -0.29 -19.19
C ALA A 132 9.51 1.14 -19.67
N SER A 133 9.89 1.37 -20.94
CA SER A 133 9.64 2.57 -21.74
C SER A 133 8.23 2.57 -22.36
N THR A 134 7.63 3.74 -22.57
CA THR A 134 6.37 3.92 -23.32
C THR A 134 6.49 3.65 -24.82
N GLN A 135 7.66 3.25 -25.31
CA GLN A 135 7.97 3.10 -26.75
C GLN A 135 8.04 1.64 -27.22
N THR A 136 7.53 0.68 -26.45
CA THR A 136 7.55 -0.74 -26.82
C THR A 136 6.14 -1.34 -26.77
N ASP A 137 5.82 -2.17 -27.74
CA ASP A 137 4.58 -2.97 -27.79
C ASP A 137 4.69 -4.29 -27.02
N GLN A 138 5.84 -4.54 -26.38
CA GLN A 138 6.04 -5.71 -25.54
C GLN A 138 5.31 -5.57 -24.20
N PRO A 139 4.73 -6.66 -23.65
CA PRO A 139 4.16 -6.66 -22.31
C PRO A 139 5.16 -6.16 -21.28
N ALA A 140 4.74 -5.19 -20.49
CA ALA A 140 5.60 -4.49 -19.55
C ALA A 140 4.83 -4.10 -18.28
N ILE A 141 5.58 -3.94 -17.19
CA ILE A 141 5.09 -3.30 -15.97
C ILE A 141 5.59 -1.86 -15.98
N ALA A 142 4.73 -0.91 -15.60
CA ALA A 142 5.03 0.51 -15.39
C ALA A 142 4.72 0.85 -13.92
N ILE A 143 5.71 1.30 -13.13
CA ILE A 143 5.54 1.78 -11.75
C ILE A 143 5.84 3.27 -11.79
N THR A 144 4.85 4.07 -11.36
CA THR A 144 4.93 5.53 -11.38
C THR A 144 4.34 6.08 -10.10
N GLY A 145 4.88 7.21 -9.63
CA GLY A 145 4.30 7.93 -8.50
C GLY A 145 3.00 8.65 -8.87
N ASN A 146 2.31 9.15 -7.84
CA ASN A 146 0.95 9.68 -7.83
C ASN A 146 -0.11 8.57 -7.91
N ASP A 147 -0.56 8.16 -6.73
CA ASP A 147 -1.55 7.11 -6.45
C ASP A 147 -2.98 7.48 -6.90
N ILE A 148 -3.30 8.77 -6.95
CA ILE A 148 -4.59 9.29 -7.44
C ILE A 148 -4.60 9.63 -8.94
N CYS A 149 -3.50 9.37 -9.64
CA CYS A 149 -3.31 9.60 -11.07
C CYS A 149 -3.60 11.02 -11.57
N SER A 150 -3.38 12.04 -10.74
CA SER A 150 -3.70 13.44 -11.08
C SER A 150 -2.58 14.19 -11.82
N SER A 151 -1.34 13.72 -11.70
CA SER A 151 -0.16 14.38 -12.29
C SER A 151 1.02 13.43 -12.46
N GLY A 152 2.06 13.87 -13.17
CA GLY A 152 3.30 13.12 -13.34
C GLY A 152 3.24 12.10 -14.48
N ARG A 153 4.16 11.14 -14.47
CA ARG A 153 4.35 10.20 -15.59
C ARG A 153 3.15 9.30 -15.83
N ILE A 154 2.39 8.96 -14.79
CA ILE A 154 1.17 8.13 -14.89
C ILE A 154 0.16 8.72 -15.89
N VAL A 155 0.04 10.05 -15.92
CA VAL A 155 -0.84 10.74 -16.87
C VAL A 155 -0.42 10.42 -18.31
N ASN A 156 0.87 10.38 -18.61
CA ASN A 156 1.37 10.05 -19.94
C ASN A 156 1.06 8.59 -20.33
N TYR A 157 1.21 7.65 -19.39
CA TYR A 157 0.83 6.24 -19.63
C TYR A 157 -0.67 6.12 -19.89
N LEU A 158 -1.52 6.71 -19.05
CA LEU A 158 -2.99 6.72 -19.25
C LEU A 158 -3.38 7.35 -20.58
N LYS A 159 -2.70 8.42 -20.99
CA LYS A 159 -2.90 9.08 -22.29
C LYS A 159 -2.45 8.25 -23.48
N VAL A 160 -1.54 7.28 -23.32
CA VAL A 160 -1.07 6.38 -24.40
C VAL A 160 -1.92 5.11 -24.46
N MET A 161 -2.36 4.57 -23.32
CA MET A 161 -3.20 3.36 -23.23
C MET A 161 -4.59 3.50 -23.88
N ARG A 162 -4.97 4.72 -24.33
CA ARG A 162 -6.28 5.15 -24.88
C ARG A 162 -7.17 4.01 -25.36
N GLY A 163 -8.25 3.77 -24.62
CA GLY A 163 -9.34 2.89 -25.05
C GLY A 163 -8.96 1.43 -25.30
N ASP A 164 -7.74 1.00 -24.96
CA ASP A 164 -7.27 -0.37 -25.12
C ASP A 164 -7.48 -1.16 -23.82
N ALA A 165 -8.34 -2.18 -23.91
CA ALA A 165 -8.74 -3.02 -22.80
C ALA A 165 -7.69 -4.07 -22.39
N ARG A 166 -6.57 -4.18 -23.11
CA ARG A 166 -5.46 -5.09 -22.78
C ARG A 166 -4.65 -4.61 -21.57
N HIS A 167 -4.79 -3.35 -21.16
CA HIS A 167 -4.05 -2.78 -20.05
C HIS A 167 -4.79 -3.00 -18.72
N ASP A 168 -4.00 -3.18 -17.67
CA ASP A 168 -4.45 -3.16 -16.28
C ASP A 168 -3.74 -2.01 -15.56
N VAL A 169 -4.50 -1.24 -14.77
CA VAL A 169 -4.00 -0.17 -13.91
C VAL A 169 -4.22 -0.60 -12.47
N LEU A 170 -3.13 -0.66 -11.70
CA LEU A 170 -3.17 -1.02 -10.30
C LEU A 170 -2.89 0.19 -9.43
N THR A 171 -3.86 0.58 -8.61
CA THR A 171 -3.75 1.71 -7.69
C THR A 171 -3.72 1.23 -6.24
N PHE A 172 -3.09 2.01 -5.39
CA PHE A 172 -2.87 1.69 -3.98
C PHE A 172 -3.54 2.76 -3.13
N GLY A 173 -4.34 2.36 -2.13
CA GLY A 173 -4.98 3.29 -1.20
C GLY A 173 -6.36 3.82 -1.62
N CYS A 174 -6.92 4.70 -0.77
CA CYS A 174 -8.27 5.23 -0.92
C CYS A 174 -8.33 6.34 -1.98
N GLN A 175 -9.28 6.24 -2.91
CA GLN A 175 -9.44 7.16 -4.02
C GLN A 175 -10.59 8.12 -3.74
N ALA A 176 -10.25 9.38 -3.48
CA ALA A 176 -11.23 10.42 -3.20
C ALA A 176 -12.15 10.68 -4.41
N THR A 177 -13.36 11.17 -4.13
CA THR A 177 -14.30 11.61 -5.17
C THR A 177 -13.68 12.72 -6.02
N GLY A 178 -13.81 12.60 -7.35
CA GLY A 178 -13.25 13.56 -8.30
C GLY A 178 -11.83 13.24 -8.77
N THR A 179 -11.18 12.21 -8.23
CA THR A 179 -9.89 11.74 -8.78
C THR A 179 -10.07 11.03 -10.13
N PRO A 180 -9.08 11.12 -11.05
CA PRO A 180 -9.10 10.38 -12.31
C PRO A 180 -9.31 8.87 -12.13
N VAL A 181 -8.72 8.28 -11.08
CA VAL A 181 -8.93 6.86 -10.75
C VAL A 181 -10.40 6.58 -10.45
N ARG A 182 -11.03 7.39 -9.60
CA ARG A 182 -12.45 7.24 -9.28
C ARG A 182 -13.32 7.44 -10.52
N GLN A 183 -12.99 8.38 -11.40
CA GLN A 183 -13.69 8.58 -12.67
C GLN A 183 -13.57 7.36 -13.58
N ALA A 184 -12.38 6.79 -13.72
CA ALA A 184 -12.15 5.58 -14.51
C ALA A 184 -12.89 4.35 -13.93
N GLN A 185 -13.05 4.27 -12.61
CA GLN A 185 -13.76 3.19 -11.92
C GLN A 185 -15.29 3.33 -12.00
N CYS A 186 -15.84 4.54 -11.86
CA CYS A 186 -17.28 4.78 -11.69
C CYS A 186 -18.14 4.42 -12.91
N VAL A 187 -17.59 4.37 -14.13
CA VAL A 187 -18.39 4.15 -15.35
C VAL A 187 -18.34 2.70 -15.86
N GLY A 188 -17.67 1.80 -15.11
CA GLY A 188 -17.44 0.42 -15.54
C GLY A 188 -16.50 0.34 -16.76
N SER A 189 -15.92 -0.84 -17.00
CA SER A 189 -14.85 -1.03 -18.00
C SER A 189 -15.22 -0.70 -19.45
N ARG A 190 -16.50 -0.40 -19.75
CA ARG A 190 -16.96 -0.08 -21.11
C ARG A 190 -16.95 1.43 -21.42
N ASN A 191 -17.14 2.28 -20.42
CA ASN A 191 -17.33 3.73 -20.62
C ASN A 191 -16.46 4.61 -19.69
N GLY A 192 -15.45 4.03 -19.04
CA GLY A 192 -14.50 4.78 -18.21
C GLY A 192 -13.78 5.87 -19.00
N TYR A 193 -13.56 7.02 -18.37
CA TYR A 193 -12.79 8.11 -18.96
C TYR A 193 -12.05 8.89 -17.88
N VAL A 194 -11.03 9.64 -18.31
CA VAL A 194 -10.30 10.61 -17.50
C VAL A 194 -10.16 11.90 -18.28
N GLU A 195 -10.15 13.02 -17.58
CA GLU A 195 -9.92 14.34 -18.18
C GLU A 195 -8.56 14.87 -17.77
N PHE A 196 -7.74 15.18 -18.76
CA PHE A 196 -6.43 15.78 -18.58
C PHE A 196 -6.28 16.92 -19.57
N ASP A 197 -5.76 18.07 -19.12
CA ASP A 197 -5.52 19.25 -19.96
C ASP A 197 -6.77 19.72 -20.75
N GLY A 198 -7.96 19.59 -20.15
CA GLY A 198 -9.23 19.93 -20.79
C GLY A 198 -9.65 18.98 -21.92
N GLN A 199 -8.94 17.86 -22.09
CA GLN A 199 -9.25 16.82 -23.06
C GLN A 199 -9.70 15.54 -22.36
N ARG A 200 -10.74 14.92 -22.91
CA ARG A 200 -11.23 13.61 -22.46
C ARG A 200 -10.44 12.48 -23.12
N TYR A 201 -10.04 11.50 -22.33
CA TYR A 201 -9.38 10.28 -22.75
C TYR A 201 -10.22 9.09 -22.29
N ASP A 202 -10.64 8.25 -23.24
CA ASP A 202 -11.36 7.02 -22.91
C ASP A 202 -10.40 5.98 -22.31
N ILE A 203 -10.80 5.39 -21.20
CA ILE A 203 -10.06 4.37 -20.46
C ILE A 203 -10.88 3.09 -20.46
N ARG A 204 -10.40 2.10 -21.22
CA ARG A 204 -10.94 0.73 -21.19
C ARG A 204 -10.07 -0.25 -20.41
N ALA A 205 -8.94 0.23 -19.90
CA ALA A 205 -8.09 -0.54 -18.99
C ALA A 205 -8.88 -0.95 -17.75
N GLN A 206 -8.62 -2.15 -17.22
CA GLN A 206 -9.19 -2.53 -15.94
C GLN A 206 -8.45 -1.80 -14.82
N VAL A 207 -9.18 -1.10 -13.95
CA VAL A 207 -8.61 -0.36 -12.83
C VAL A 207 -8.88 -1.10 -11.54
N HIS A 208 -7.81 -1.57 -10.89
CA HIS A 208 -7.85 -2.35 -9.66
C HIS A 208 -7.31 -1.51 -8.51
N THR A 209 -7.91 -1.62 -7.33
CA THR A 209 -7.41 -0.93 -6.14
C THR A 209 -7.01 -1.94 -5.07
N ILE A 210 -5.77 -1.83 -4.59
CA ILE A 210 -5.27 -2.59 -3.45
C ILE A 210 -5.34 -1.69 -2.21
N GLY A 211 -6.16 -2.10 -1.25
CA GLY A 211 -6.22 -1.52 0.09
C GLY A 211 -5.02 -1.93 0.96
N GLY A 212 -4.84 -1.28 2.12
CA GLY A 212 -3.75 -1.61 3.05
C GLY A 212 -2.48 -0.76 2.94
N TYR A 213 -2.44 0.15 1.95
CA TYR A 213 -1.24 0.93 1.62
C TYR A 213 -1.17 2.33 2.23
N SER A 214 -2.22 2.79 2.92
CA SER A 214 -2.28 4.20 3.32
C SER A 214 -1.40 4.55 4.52
N ALA A 215 -0.78 3.55 5.17
CA ALA A 215 -0.06 3.70 6.44
C ALA A 215 -0.84 4.44 7.56
N HIS A 216 -2.16 4.64 7.37
CA HIS A 216 -3.02 5.34 8.33
C HIS A 216 -3.64 4.30 9.26
N ALA A 217 -3.45 4.48 10.55
CA ALA A 217 -4.11 3.65 11.54
C ALA A 217 -5.63 3.70 11.31
N ASP A 218 -6.27 2.53 11.39
CA ASP A 218 -7.72 2.46 11.37
C ASP A 218 -8.31 3.07 12.65
N GLN A 219 -9.64 3.16 12.71
CA GLN A 219 -10.32 3.74 13.88
C GLN A 219 -9.92 3.04 15.19
N SER A 220 -9.81 1.71 15.18
CA SER A 220 -9.44 0.94 16.37
C SER A 220 -7.99 1.20 16.80
N GLY A 221 -7.08 1.35 15.83
CA GLY A 221 -5.68 1.69 16.03
C GLY A 221 -5.52 3.09 16.61
N LEU A 222 -6.29 4.07 16.12
CA LEU A 222 -6.29 5.43 16.67
C LEU A 222 -6.84 5.49 18.10
N VAL A 223 -7.96 4.80 18.38
CA VAL A 223 -8.52 4.71 19.74
C VAL A 223 -7.54 4.02 20.69
N ARG A 224 -6.90 2.93 20.24
CA ARG A 224 -5.89 2.20 21.01
C ARG A 224 -4.63 3.04 21.25
N PHE A 225 -4.23 3.86 20.28
CA PHE A 225 -3.10 4.78 20.43
C PHE A 225 -3.34 5.76 21.57
N VAL A 226 -4.49 6.44 21.58
CA VAL A 226 -4.90 7.33 22.68
C VAL A 226 -4.97 6.56 24.00
N SER A 227 -5.57 5.36 23.99
CA SER A 227 -5.75 4.54 25.20
C SER A 227 -4.43 4.05 25.83
N ARG A 228 -3.32 4.11 25.09
CA ARG A 228 -1.99 3.66 25.54
C ARG A 228 -1.09 4.81 25.99
N MET A 229 -1.55 6.06 25.90
CA MET A 229 -0.81 7.19 26.43
C MET A 229 -0.70 7.08 27.95
N SER A 230 0.46 7.44 28.49
CA SER A 230 0.68 7.44 29.95
C SER A 230 -0.22 8.44 30.67
N ALA A 231 -0.53 9.57 30.02
CA ALA A 231 -1.53 10.53 30.43
C ALA A 231 -2.54 10.70 29.29
N TRP A 232 -3.82 10.48 29.59
CA TRP A 232 -4.88 10.64 28.60
C TRP A 232 -5.10 12.13 28.34
N PRO A 233 -5.21 12.55 27.06
CA PRO A 233 -5.44 13.96 26.75
C PRO A 233 -6.84 14.40 27.20
N ASN A 234 -6.94 15.61 27.73
CA ASN A 234 -8.21 16.23 28.11
C ASN A 234 -8.92 16.88 26.91
N GLU A 235 -8.21 17.09 25.81
CA GLU A 235 -8.75 17.65 24.57
C GLU A 235 -8.18 16.88 23.37
N ILE A 236 -9.04 16.48 22.42
CA ILE A 236 -8.64 15.82 21.18
C ILE A 236 -9.31 16.55 20.01
N ARG A 237 -8.50 16.90 18.98
CA ARG A 237 -9.00 17.50 17.74
C ARG A 237 -8.73 16.59 16.54
N PRO A 238 -9.70 15.76 16.12
CA PRO A 238 -9.57 15.00 14.88
C PRO A 238 -9.46 15.92 13.66
N VAL A 239 -8.27 15.93 13.06
CA VAL A 239 -7.95 16.66 11.84
C VAL A 239 -7.67 15.68 10.69
N HIS A 240 -7.66 16.20 9.46
CA HIS A 240 -7.30 15.45 8.25
C HIS A 240 -8.09 14.13 8.06
N GLY A 241 -9.30 14.25 7.49
CA GLY A 241 -10.13 13.10 7.14
C GLY A 241 -11.52 13.56 6.72
N GLU A 242 -12.25 12.70 6.00
CA GLU A 242 -13.62 13.02 5.59
C GLU A 242 -14.52 13.30 6.81
N LYS A 243 -15.46 14.24 6.67
CA LYS A 243 -16.33 14.66 7.78
C LYS A 243 -17.03 13.49 8.49
N PRO A 244 -17.60 12.48 7.78
CA PRO A 244 -18.23 11.33 8.43
C PRO A 244 -17.23 10.48 9.23
N ALA A 245 -16.03 10.24 8.69
CA ALA A 245 -14.98 9.47 9.37
C ALA A 245 -14.52 10.15 10.66
N ARG A 246 -14.36 11.49 10.64
CA ARG A 246 -13.99 12.26 11.83
C ARG A 246 -15.09 12.22 12.91
N ARG A 247 -16.37 12.31 12.52
CA ARG A 247 -17.50 12.16 13.45
C ARG A 247 -17.54 10.75 14.07
N ALA A 248 -17.32 9.71 13.26
CA ALA A 248 -17.28 8.33 13.75
C ALA A 248 -16.12 8.09 14.73
N LEU A 249 -14.92 8.60 14.42
CA LEU A 249 -13.77 8.52 15.33
C LEU A 249 -14.02 9.25 16.66
N ALA A 250 -14.62 10.44 16.61
CA ALA A 250 -14.99 11.18 17.82
C ALA A 250 -15.97 10.39 18.70
N GLY A 251 -16.98 9.73 18.11
CA GLY A 251 -17.89 8.85 18.84
C GLY A 251 -17.16 7.72 19.56
N ALA A 252 -16.31 6.98 18.84
CA ALA A 252 -15.55 5.87 19.42
C ALA A 252 -14.58 6.31 20.53
N LEU A 253 -13.97 7.49 20.40
CA LEU A 253 -13.14 8.07 21.46
C LEU A 253 -13.97 8.43 22.69
N ARG A 254 -15.15 9.05 22.53
CA ARG A 254 -16.04 9.37 23.67
C ARG A 254 -16.46 8.12 24.42
N GLU A 255 -16.89 7.08 23.72
CA GLU A 255 -17.24 5.78 24.33
C GLU A 255 -16.08 5.24 25.16
N ARG A 256 -14.85 5.32 24.62
CA ARG A 256 -13.67 4.82 25.29
C ARG A 256 -13.30 5.61 26.56
N TYR A 257 -13.56 6.91 26.59
CA TYR A 257 -13.33 7.75 27.78
C TYR A 257 -14.39 7.52 28.86
N VAL A 258 -15.65 7.33 28.46
CA VAL A 258 -16.74 6.91 29.37
C VAL A 258 -16.39 5.61 30.07
N ASP A 259 -15.89 4.61 29.33
CA ASP A 259 -15.43 3.32 29.89
C ASP A 259 -14.30 3.46 30.93
N GLN A 260 -13.53 4.55 30.89
CA GLN A 260 -12.46 4.84 31.85
C GLN A 260 -12.88 5.81 32.94
N SER A 261 -14.14 6.24 32.97
CA SER A 261 -14.64 7.29 33.88
C SER A 261 -13.79 8.57 33.81
N SER A 262 -13.30 8.90 32.62
CA SER A 262 -12.52 10.11 32.34
C SER A 262 -13.32 11.01 31.40
N ASP A 263 -13.09 12.32 31.50
CA ASP A 263 -13.68 13.29 30.59
C ASP A 263 -12.71 13.65 29.45
N VAL A 264 -13.26 14.09 28.32
CA VAL A 264 -12.50 14.60 27.18
C VAL A 264 -13.34 15.56 26.36
N ASP A 265 -12.73 16.69 26.03
CA ASP A 265 -13.26 17.60 25.03
C ASP A 265 -12.83 17.13 23.64
N ILE A 266 -13.80 16.72 22.80
CA ILE A 266 -13.53 16.33 21.42
C ILE A 266 -14.17 17.33 20.48
N LEU A 267 -13.31 18.16 19.89
CA LEU A 267 -13.67 19.24 18.98
C LEU A 267 -13.35 18.82 17.54
N LEU A 268 -14.25 19.08 16.61
CA LEU A 268 -14.13 18.77 15.18
C LEU A 268 -13.97 20.07 14.37
N PRO A 269 -12.74 20.55 14.15
CA PRO A 269 -12.48 21.76 13.37
C PRO A 269 -13.12 21.74 11.98
N GLY A 270 -13.80 22.83 11.61
CA GLY A 270 -14.52 22.99 10.36
C GLY A 270 -15.75 22.08 10.19
N ILE A 271 -16.19 21.40 11.26
CA ILE A 271 -17.47 20.66 11.31
C ILE A 271 -18.37 21.29 12.36
N ASP A 272 -17.86 21.49 13.58
CA ASP A 272 -18.67 22.01 14.68
C ASP A 272 -19.08 23.47 14.45
N GLU A 273 -18.20 24.25 13.80
CA GLU A 273 -18.44 25.62 13.33
C GLU A 273 -19.58 25.72 12.30
N GLU A 274 -19.78 24.69 11.46
CA GLU A 274 -20.87 24.66 10.46
C GLU A 274 -22.22 24.31 11.10
N THR A 275 -22.22 23.62 12.23
CA THR A 275 -23.43 23.18 12.94
C THR A 275 -23.89 24.14 14.04
N GLY A 276 -23.19 25.25 14.27
CA GLY A 276 -23.56 26.24 15.29
C GLY A 276 -23.44 25.74 16.73
N MET A 277 -22.65 24.71 16.96
CA MET A 277 -22.29 24.23 18.30
C MET A 277 -20.90 24.76 18.64
N GLY A 278 -20.86 26.00 19.11
CA GLY A 278 -19.69 26.64 19.73
C GLY A 278 -20.08 27.19 21.08
#